data_AF-A0A1B2ETT1-F1
#
_entry.id   AF-A0A1B2ETT1-F1
#
_cell.length_a   1.000
_cell.length_b   1.000
_cell.length_c   1.000
_cell.angle_alpha   90.00
_cell.angle_beta   90.00
_cell.angle_gamma   90.00
#
_symmetry.space_group_name_H-M   'P 1'
#
loop_
_entity.id
_entity.type
_entity.pdbx_description
1 polymer ?
#
loop_
_entity_poly.entity_id
_entity_poly.type
_entity_poly.pdbx_seq_one_letter_code
_entity_poly.pdbx_strand_id
1 'polypeptide(L)'
;MTSEQVERVAQAFYEAEYPTEWFDAPGILQEQHRELARSAITFLNHQIADHHAGAVPVLTDSRDTTAISDARNLEQASRELAS
;
A
#
# COMPACT_ATOMS: atom_id res chain seq x y z
N MET A 1 -1.72 18.30 6.02
CA MET A 1 -2.62 17.80 7.09
C MET A 1 -3.51 18.94 7.52
N THR A 2 -4.83 18.75 7.51
CA THR A 2 -5.80 19.80 7.89
C THR A 2 -6.22 19.67 9.37
N SER A 3 -6.69 20.76 9.97
CA SER A 3 -7.21 20.75 11.35
C SER A 3 -8.37 19.77 11.53
N GLU A 4 -9.24 19.67 10.53
CA GLU A 4 -10.38 18.75 10.53
C GLU A 4 -9.97 17.27 10.52
N GLN A 5 -8.92 16.92 9.76
CA GLN A 5 -8.41 15.55 9.74
C GLN A 5 -7.89 15.13 11.11
N VAL A 6 -7.15 16.03 11.78
CA VAL A 6 -6.63 15.79 13.12
C VAL A 6 -7.79 15.60 14.11
N GLU A 7 -8.81 16.46 14.05
CA GLU A 7 -9.94 16.39 14.99
C GLU A 7 -10.74 15.09 14.86
N ARG A 8 -11.05 14.67 13.63
CA ARG A 8 -11.79 13.40 13.40
C ARG A 8 -11.00 12.18 13.88
N VAL A 9 -9.70 12.15 13.65
CA VAL A 9 -8.85 11.03 14.10
C VAL A 9 -8.66 11.05 15.61
N ALA A 10 -8.49 12.23 16.20
CA ALA A 10 -8.38 12.39 17.65
C ALA A 10 -9.66 11.93 18.36
N GLN A 11 -10.82 12.35 17.86
CA GLN A 11 -12.14 11.91 18.33
C GLN A 11 -12.28 10.38 18.23
N ALA A 12 -11.94 9.80 17.08
CA ALA A 12 -12.04 8.35 16.90
C ALA A 12 -11.13 7.56 17.85
N PHE A 13 -9.91 8.05 18.12
CA PHE A 13 -9.02 7.43 19.10
C PHE A 13 -9.55 7.55 20.52
N TYR A 14 -10.10 8.72 20.88
CA TYR A 14 -10.67 8.94 22.19
C TYR A 14 -11.89 8.04 22.45
N GLU A 15 -12.84 8.00 21.52
CA GLU A 15 -14.08 7.21 21.65
C GLU A 15 -13.81 5.69 21.65
N ALA A 16 -12.66 5.26 21.16
CA ALA A 16 -12.24 3.85 21.25
C ALA A 16 -11.81 3.46 22.67
N GLU A 17 -11.35 4.41 23.49
CA GLU A 17 -10.79 4.17 24.82
C GLU A 17 -11.73 4.63 25.94
N TYR A 18 -12.51 5.68 25.70
CA TYR A 18 -13.35 6.33 26.70
C TYR A 18 -14.84 6.19 26.37
N PRO A 19 -15.69 5.91 27.38
CA PRO A 19 -17.14 5.81 27.20
C PRO A 19 -17.85 7.19 27.15
N THR A 20 -17.12 8.28 27.40
CA THR A 20 -17.63 9.65 27.40
C THR A 20 -17.52 10.29 26.03
N GLU A 21 -18.31 11.33 25.76
CA GLU A 21 -18.24 12.06 24.50
C GLU A 21 -16.93 12.87 24.40
N TRP A 22 -16.39 12.99 23.20
CA TRP A 22 -15.16 13.74 22.92
C TRP A 22 -15.22 15.19 23.40
N PHE A 23 -16.37 15.86 23.23
CA PHE A 23 -16.54 17.26 23.61
C PHE A 23 -16.53 17.49 25.12
N ASP A 24 -16.81 16.45 25.91
CA ASP A 24 -16.77 16.50 27.38
C ASP A 24 -15.37 16.16 27.93
N ALA A 25 -14.45 15.70 27.07
CA ALA A 25 -13.10 15.36 27.47
C ALA A 25 -12.36 16.60 28.01
N PRO A 26 -11.54 16.46 29.08
CA PRO A 26 -10.68 17.55 29.54
C PRO A 26 -9.78 18.06 28.42
N GLY A 27 -9.57 19.37 28.33
CA GLY A 27 -8.79 19.97 27.23
C GLY A 27 -7.37 19.41 27.08
N ILE A 28 -6.74 19.02 28.19
CA ILE A 28 -5.42 18.34 28.17
C ILE A 28 -5.52 16.98 27.46
N LEU A 29 -6.57 16.20 27.75
CA LEU A 29 -6.78 14.90 27.16
C LEU A 29 -7.13 15.01 25.68
N GLN A 30 -7.89 16.05 25.31
CA GLN A 30 -8.14 16.36 23.91
C GLN A 30 -6.83 16.69 23.17
N GLU A 31 -5.94 17.51 23.74
CA GLU A 31 -4.68 17.83 23.07
C GLU A 31 -3.78 16.60 22.92
N GLN A 32 -3.72 15.73 23.93
CA GLN A 32 -2.98 14.47 23.85
C GLN A 32 -3.46 13.59 22.67
N HIS A 33 -4.78 13.47 22.50
CA HIS A 33 -5.33 12.71 21.38
C HIS A 33 -5.12 13.41 20.03
N ARG A 34 -5.11 14.76 19.98
CA ARG A 34 -4.72 15.51 18.77
C ARG A 34 -3.27 15.26 18.40
N GLU A 35 -2.35 15.24 19.36
CA GLU A 35 -0.94 14.89 19.12
C GLU A 35 -0.77 13.47 18.61
N LEU A 36 -1.50 12.52 19.20
CA LEU A 36 -1.54 11.14 18.74
C LEU A 36 -2.06 11.04 17.29
N ALA A 37 -3.15 11.75 16.99
CA ALA A 37 -3.72 11.82 15.64
C ALA A 37 -2.73 12.39 14.62
N ARG A 38 -2.04 13.50 14.94
CA ARG A 38 -0.99 14.08 14.08
C ARG A 38 0.12 13.08 13.79
N SER A 39 0.54 12.33 14.81
CA SER A 39 1.59 11.31 14.70
C SER A 39 1.15 10.14 13.82
N ALA A 40 -0.06 9.62 14.04
CA ALA A 40 -0.62 8.53 13.25
C ALA A 40 -0.79 8.92 11.77
N ILE A 41 -1.34 10.10 11.49
CA ILE A 41 -1.51 10.61 10.12
C ILE A 41 -0.14 10.75 9.43
N THR A 42 0.86 11.30 10.13
CA THR A 42 2.21 11.46 9.59
C THR A 42 2.85 10.11 9.28
N PHE A 43 2.71 9.15 10.17
CA PHE A 43 3.22 7.79 9.99
C PHE A 43 2.55 7.08 8.79
N LEU A 44 1.22 7.16 8.69
CA LEU A 44 0.48 6.58 7.58
C LEU A 44 0.83 7.22 6.24
N ASN A 45 0.96 8.55 6.19
CA ASN A 45 1.38 9.25 4.97
C ASN A 45 2.78 8.83 4.51
N HIS A 46 3.72 8.64 5.44
CA HIS A 46 5.05 8.10 5.10
C HIS A 46 4.96 6.69 4.53
N GLN A 47 4.25 5.78 5.20
CA GLN A 47 4.10 4.42 4.69
C GLN A 47 3.44 4.38 3.30
N ILE A 48 2.40 5.18 3.08
CA ILE A 48 1.73 5.28 1.78
C ILE A 48 2.74 5.77 0.72
N ALA A 49 3.50 6.82 1.02
CA ALA A 49 4.53 7.34 0.11
C ALA A 49 5.60 6.30 -0.20
N ASP A 50 6.10 5.57 0.79
CA ASP A 50 7.10 4.52 0.63
C ASP A 50 6.57 3.35 -0.22
N HIS A 51 5.33 2.93 0.00
CA HIS A 51 4.68 1.91 -0.83
C HIS A 51 4.51 2.36 -2.28
N HIS A 52 4.14 3.61 -2.53
CA HIS A 52 4.06 4.16 -3.89
C HIS A 52 5.44 4.32 -4.54
N ALA A 53 6.47 4.67 -3.77
CA ALA A 53 7.84 4.76 -4.25
C ALA A 53 8.45 3.37 -4.55
N GLY A 54 8.07 2.32 -3.82
CA GLY A 54 8.45 0.94 -4.11
C GLY A 54 7.69 0.32 -5.29
N ALA A 55 6.54 0.88 -5.64
CA ALA A 55 5.72 0.49 -6.79
C ALA A 55 6.11 1.23 -8.08
N VAL A 56 7.41 1.52 -8.29
CA VAL A 56 7.88 1.83 -9.65
C VAL A 56 7.61 0.59 -10.49
N PRO A 57 6.79 0.66 -11.55
CA PRO A 57 6.72 -0.44 -12.49
C PRO A 57 8.12 -0.57 -13.06
N VAL A 58 8.78 -1.69 -12.77
CA VAL A 58 9.79 -2.21 -13.66
C VAL A 58 9.06 -2.42 -14.99
N LEU A 59 9.11 -1.40 -15.84
CA LEU A 59 9.05 -1.57 -17.28
C LEU A 59 10.29 -2.40 -17.62
N THR A 60 10.18 -3.71 -17.42
CA THR A 60 10.99 -4.65 -18.17
C THR A 60 10.52 -4.53 -19.61
N ASP A 61 11.06 -3.52 -20.28
CA ASP A 61 11.28 -3.60 -21.72
C ASP A 61 12.28 -4.75 -21.91
N SER A 62 11.76 -5.97 -21.99
CA SER A 62 12.50 -7.13 -22.46
C SER A 62 12.27 -7.24 -23.96
N ARG A 63 12.86 -6.29 -24.71
CA ARG A 63 13.22 -6.54 -26.10
C ARG A 63 14.69 -6.94 -26.16
N ASP A 64 14.90 -8.06 -26.86
CA ASP A 64 16.16 -8.70 -27.27
C ASP A 64 16.91 -9.45 -26.16
N THR A 65 16.94 -10.79 -26.13
CA THR A 65 17.49 -11.64 -27.20
C THR A 65 17.20 -13.14 -26.96
N THR A 66 16.82 -13.84 -28.03
CA THR A 66 17.19 -15.23 -28.38
C THR A 66 16.86 -16.39 -27.43
N ALA A 67 15.75 -17.10 -27.70
CA ALA A 67 15.70 -18.57 -27.86
C ALA A 67 14.23 -19.07 -27.91
N ILE A 68 13.61 -19.03 -29.09
CA ILE A 68 12.54 -19.97 -29.42
C ILE A 68 12.97 -20.72 -30.68
N SER A 69 14.07 -21.47 -30.54
CA SER A 69 14.28 -22.69 -31.31
C SER A 69 13.76 -23.84 -30.45
N ASP A 70 13.20 -24.86 -31.11
CA ASP A 70 12.73 -26.14 -30.54
C ASP A 70 11.32 -26.26 -29.95
N ALA A 71 10.30 -25.78 -30.68
CA ALA A 71 8.93 -26.27 -30.47
C ALA A 71 8.16 -26.64 -31.75
N ARG A 72 8.81 -26.78 -32.92
CA ARG A 72 8.11 -27.17 -34.17
C ARG A 72 8.80 -28.22 -35.05
N ASN A 73 9.90 -28.84 -34.62
CA ASN A 73 10.59 -29.85 -35.44
C ASN A 73 10.46 -31.30 -34.94
N LEU A 74 9.98 -31.54 -33.71
CA LEU A 74 9.87 -32.90 -33.17
C LEU A 74 8.61 -33.66 -33.65
N GLU A 75 7.56 -32.94 -34.09
CA GLU A 75 6.32 -33.55 -34.61
C GLU A 75 6.43 -33.95 -36.09
N GLN A 76 7.33 -33.31 -36.87
CA GLN A 76 7.63 -33.75 -38.24
C GLN A 76 8.54 -34.99 -38.26
N ALA A 77 9.56 -35.05 -37.40
CA ALA A 77 10.48 -36.20 -37.35
C ALA A 77 9.83 -37.51 -36.85
N SER A 78 8.74 -37.43 -36.08
CA SER A 78 7.99 -38.63 -35.64
C SER A 78 7.02 -39.16 -36.70
N ARG A 79 6.70 -38.39 -37.75
CA ARG A 79 5.81 -38.82 -38.84
C ARG A 79 6.53 -39.52 -39.99
N GLU A 80 7.85 -39.35 -40.11
CA GLU A 80 8.65 -39.94 -41.20
C GLU A 80 9.27 -41.32 -40.85
N LEU A 81 9.17 -41.78 -39.59
CA LEU A 81 9.64 -43.11 -39.18
C LEU A 81 8.53 -44.17 -39.08
N ALA A 82 7.30 -43.83 -39.46
CA ALA A 82 6.15 -44.74 -39.46
C ALA A 82 5.54 -44.98 -40.86
N SER A 83 6.29 -44.69 -41.93
CA SER A 83 5.93 -45.05 -43.31
C SER A 83 6.99 -45.93 -43.97
#